data_AF-A0A1I3KV37-F1
#
_entry.id   AF-A0A1I3KV37-F1
#
_cell.length_a   1.000
_cell.length_b   1.000
_cell.length_c   1.000
_cell.angle_alpha   90.00
_cell.angle_beta   90.00
_cell.angle_gamma   90.00
#
_symmetry.space_group_name_H-M   'P 1'
#
loop_
_entity.id
_entity.type
_entity.pdbx_description
1 polymer ?
#
loop_
_entity_poly.entity_id
_entity_poly.type
_entity_poly.pdbx_seq_one_letter_code
_entity_poly.pdbx_strand_id
1 'polypeptide(L)'
;MKTKKKYKKQVLKSLKKLAKTEYDLLETMTNLMLLKEFKDNKIEFKEGDTFSFEDNIFDYSEDENIRNLAKLRKKIMSSMQDLVENSNFKDKEIEFLA
;
A
#
# COMPACT_ATOMS: atom_id res chain seq x y z
N MET A 1 -25.83 -5.86 21.44
CA MET A 1 -24.40 -6.22 21.64
C MET A 1 -23.80 -7.13 20.56
N LYS A 2 -24.42 -8.27 20.17
CA LYS A 2 -23.89 -9.18 19.14
C LYS A 2 -23.68 -8.51 17.77
N THR A 3 -24.59 -7.63 17.35
CA THR A 3 -24.52 -6.91 16.07
C THR A 3 -23.30 -5.98 15.98
N LYS A 4 -22.99 -5.23 17.06
CA LYS A 4 -21.79 -4.37 17.13
C LYS A 4 -20.50 -5.18 17.00
N LYS A 5 -20.41 -6.34 17.66
CA LYS A 5 -19.26 -7.27 17.53
C LYS A 5 -19.13 -7.82 16.10
N LYS A 6 -20.26 -8.21 15.47
CA LYS A 6 -20.27 -8.70 14.08
C LYS A 6 -19.82 -7.61 13.10
N TYR A 7 -20.29 -6.36 13.28
CA TYR A 7 -19.87 -5.21 12.48
C TYR A 7 -18.36 -4.96 12.58
N LYS A 8 -17.84 -4.82 13.81
CA LYS A 8 -16.39 -4.61 14.04
C LYS A 8 -15.54 -5.70 13.39
N LYS A 9 -15.97 -6.97 13.48
CA LYS A 9 -15.29 -8.09 12.83
C LYS A 9 -15.26 -7.97 11.29
N GLN A 10 -16.29 -7.42 10.67
CA GLN A 10 -16.30 -7.20 9.22
C GLN A 10 -15.41 -6.03 8.83
N VAL A 11 -15.43 -4.93 9.58
CA VAL A 11 -14.50 -3.81 9.36
C VAL A 11 -13.05 -4.29 9.43
N LEU A 12 -12.72 -5.11 10.45
CA LEU A 12 -11.38 -5.69 10.59
C LEU A 12 -10.98 -6.57 9.40
N LYS A 13 -11.91 -7.36 8.86
CA LYS A 13 -11.66 -8.16 7.65
C LYS A 13 -11.41 -7.29 6.43
N SER A 14 -12.14 -6.18 6.29
CA SER A 14 -11.93 -5.21 5.21
C SER A 14 -10.55 -4.56 5.33
N LEU A 15 -10.15 -4.13 6.53
CA LEU A 15 -8.80 -3.57 6.78
C LEU A 15 -7.69 -4.53 6.36
N LYS A 16 -7.80 -5.82 6.70
CA LYS A 16 -6.81 -6.83 6.27
C LYS A 16 -6.70 -6.97 4.75
N LYS A 17 -7.82 -6.87 4.04
CA LYS A 17 -7.81 -6.90 2.58
C LYS A 17 -7.19 -5.64 2.00
N LEU A 18 -7.55 -4.47 2.54
CA LEU A 18 -7.02 -3.18 2.10
C LEU A 18 -5.51 -3.07 2.34
N ALA A 19 -5.01 -3.53 3.50
CA ALA A 19 -3.59 -3.57 3.80
C ALA A 19 -2.83 -4.44 2.79
N LYS A 20 -3.35 -5.63 2.47
CA LYS A 20 -2.76 -6.47 1.42
C LYS A 20 -2.78 -5.77 0.05
N THR A 21 -3.90 -5.18 -0.32
CA THR A 21 -4.03 -4.47 -1.61
C THR A 21 -3.09 -3.26 -1.69
N GLU A 22 -2.91 -2.51 -0.59
CA GLU A 22 -1.97 -1.40 -0.51
C GLU A 22 -0.53 -1.88 -0.74
N TYR A 23 -0.13 -2.98 -0.10
CA TYR A 23 1.17 -3.61 -0.31
C TYR A 23 1.35 -4.10 -1.76
N ASP A 24 0.36 -4.82 -2.30
CA ASP A 24 0.40 -5.34 -3.67
C ASP A 24 0.54 -4.19 -4.70
N LEU A 25 -0.09 -3.03 -4.43
CA LEU A 25 0.05 -1.82 -5.24
C LEU A 25 1.45 -1.22 -5.16
N LEU A 26 2.04 -1.14 -3.97
CA LEU A 26 3.41 -0.64 -3.78
C LEU A 26 4.42 -1.51 -4.53
N GLU A 27 4.31 -2.83 -4.40
CA GLU A 27 5.17 -3.79 -5.10
C GLU A 27 5.01 -3.65 -6.63
N THR A 28 3.77 -3.56 -7.11
CA THR A 28 3.49 -3.38 -8.54
C THR A 28 4.09 -2.08 -9.07
N MET A 29 3.92 -0.95 -8.38
CA MET A 29 4.48 0.34 -8.80
C MET A 29 6.01 0.31 -8.80
N THR A 30 6.62 -0.31 -7.78
CA THR A 30 8.07 -0.47 -7.68
C THR A 30 8.61 -1.27 -8.86
N ASN A 31 7.99 -2.42 -9.16
CA ASN A 31 8.39 -3.26 -10.28
C ASN A 31 8.24 -2.56 -11.63
N LEU A 32 7.14 -1.83 -11.85
CA LEU A 32 6.92 -1.08 -13.08
C LEU A 32 7.95 0.05 -13.26
N MET A 33 8.25 0.78 -12.18
CA MET A 33 9.25 1.84 -12.19
C MET A 33 10.64 1.26 -12.51
N LEU A 34 11.05 0.20 -11.82
CA LEU A 34 12.34 -0.45 -12.03
C LEU A 34 12.48 -1.05 -13.43
N LEU A 35 11.44 -1.70 -13.96
CA LEU A 35 11.45 -2.23 -15.33
C LEU A 35 11.72 -1.15 -16.37
N LYS A 36 11.14 0.04 -16.19
CA LYS A 36 11.40 1.19 -17.07
C LYS A 36 12.84 1.68 -16.91
N GLU A 37 13.29 1.88 -15.67
CA GLU A 37 14.67 2.31 -15.36
C GLU A 37 15.74 1.35 -15.90
N PHE A 38 15.55 0.04 -15.78
CA PHE A 38 16.49 -0.95 -16.34
C PHE A 38 16.58 -0.86 -17.85
N LYS A 39 15.44 -0.67 -18.51
CA LYS A 39 15.36 -0.58 -19.96
C LYS A 39 16.04 0.68 -20.49
N ASP A 40 15.83 1.80 -19.81
CA ASP A 40 16.30 3.11 -20.26
C ASP A 40 17.79 3.32 -19.90
N ASN A 41 18.25 2.80 -18.75
CA ASN A 41 19.58 3.05 -18.22
C ASN A 41 20.54 1.84 -18.29
N LYS A 42 20.12 0.70 -18.87
CA LYS A 42 20.89 -0.56 -18.91
C LYS A 42 21.43 -0.99 -17.55
N ILE A 43 20.67 -0.73 -16.50
CA ILE A 43 21.02 -1.07 -15.12
C ILE A 43 20.71 -2.56 -14.91
N GLU A 44 21.71 -3.32 -14.46
CA GLU A 44 21.57 -4.69 -14.00
C GLU A 44 21.76 -4.72 -12.48
N PHE A 45 20.73 -5.10 -11.71
CA PHE A 45 20.91 -5.39 -10.29
C PHE A 45 21.55 -6.76 -10.09
N LYS A 46 22.50 -6.82 -9.16
CA LYS A 46 23.10 -8.06 -8.68
C LYS A 46 22.44 -8.50 -7.38
N GLU A 47 22.52 -9.79 -7.09
CA GLU A 47 22.08 -10.32 -5.81
C GLU A 47 22.83 -9.63 -4.67
N GLY A 48 22.08 -9.06 -3.71
CA GLY A 48 22.61 -8.27 -2.60
C GLY A 48 22.56 -6.74 -2.82
N ASP A 49 22.23 -6.26 -4.02
CA ASP A 49 22.00 -4.83 -4.23
C ASP A 49 20.75 -4.36 -3.48
N THR A 50 20.84 -3.18 -2.89
CA THR A 50 19.72 -2.51 -2.21
C THR A 50 19.35 -1.25 -2.96
N PHE A 51 18.07 -1.10 -3.30
CA PHE A 51 17.52 0.13 -3.85
C PHE A 51 16.61 0.78 -2.80
N SER A 52 16.71 2.10 -2.66
CA SER A 52 15.93 2.86 -1.69
C SER A 52 15.44 4.14 -2.36
N PHE A 53 14.17 4.47 -2.13
CA PHE A 53 13.51 5.63 -2.70
C PHE A 53 12.51 6.18 -1.69
N GLU A 54 12.24 7.48 -1.79
CA GLU A 54 11.15 8.10 -1.07
C GLU A 54 9.80 7.69 -1.69
N ASP A 55 8.77 7.47 -0.87
CA ASP A 55 7.45 7.05 -1.32
C ASP A 55 6.79 8.03 -2.32
N ASN A 56 7.15 9.32 -2.22
CA ASN A 56 6.69 10.37 -3.13
C ASN A 56 7.21 10.20 -4.57
N ILE A 57 8.20 9.32 -4.83
CA ILE A 57 8.78 9.12 -6.16
C ILE A 57 7.71 8.71 -7.18
N PHE A 58 6.70 7.96 -6.75
CA PHE A 58 5.62 7.49 -7.61
C PHE A 58 4.67 8.62 -8.05
N ASP A 59 4.58 9.71 -7.30
CA ASP A 59 3.72 10.86 -7.63
C ASP A 59 4.24 11.62 -8.85
N TYR A 60 5.55 11.59 -9.05
CA TYR A 60 6.26 12.31 -10.11
C TYR A 60 6.78 11.39 -11.22
N SER A 61 6.42 10.10 -11.17
CA SER A 61 6.78 9.15 -12.24
C SER A 61 6.31 9.68 -13.59
N GLU A 62 7.14 9.55 -14.62
CA GLU A 62 6.75 9.89 -15.99
C GLU A 62 5.63 8.99 -16.51
N ASP A 63 5.49 7.77 -15.98
CA ASP A 63 4.42 6.83 -16.33
C ASP A 63 3.11 7.23 -15.65
N GLU A 64 2.09 7.55 -16.46
CA GLU A 64 0.76 7.93 -15.97
C GLU A 64 0.07 6.82 -15.18
N ASN A 65 0.28 5.55 -15.53
CA ASN A 65 -0.30 4.43 -14.80
C ASN A 65 0.29 4.34 -13.40
N ILE A 66 1.60 4.53 -13.25
CA ILE A 66 2.26 4.56 -11.93
C ILE A 66 1.68 5.71 -11.09
N ARG A 67 1.51 6.91 -11.67
CA ARG A 67 0.88 8.04 -10.95
C ARG A 67 -0.56 7.73 -10.54
N ASN A 68 -1.33 7.05 -11.37
CA ASN A 68 -2.71 6.67 -11.07
C ASN A 68 -2.79 5.62 -9.95
N LEU A 69 -1.90 4.62 -9.96
CA LEU A 69 -1.78 3.64 -8.89
C LEU A 69 -1.35 4.30 -7.56
N ALA A 70 -0.43 5.26 -7.60
CA ALA A 70 0.00 6.01 -6.41
C ALA A 70 -1.16 6.79 -5.78
N LYS A 71 -1.95 7.47 -6.61
CA LYS A 71 -3.18 8.15 -6.15
C LYS A 71 -4.18 7.19 -5.52
N LEU A 72 -4.37 6.00 -6.10
CA LEU A 72 -5.27 4.99 -5.55
C LEU A 72 -4.76 4.48 -4.19
N ARG A 73 -3.46 4.17 -4.10
CA ARG A 73 -2.82 3.71 -2.86
C ARG A 73 -3.02 4.70 -1.71
N LYS A 74 -2.81 6.00 -1.96
CA LYS A 74 -3.07 7.06 -0.96
C LYS A 74 -4.53 7.11 -0.49
N LYS A 75 -5.50 6.93 -1.40
CA LYS A 75 -6.92 6.87 -1.03
C LYS A 75 -7.23 5.64 -0.17
N ILE A 76 -6.61 4.50 -0.47
CA ILE A 76 -6.73 3.28 0.35
C ILE A 76 -6.18 3.53 1.76
N MET A 77 -4.98 4.10 1.88
CA MET A 77 -4.37 4.41 3.18
C MET A 77 -5.23 5.37 4.00
N SER A 78 -5.72 6.46 3.40
CA SER A 78 -6.63 7.40 4.06
C SER A 78 -7.91 6.71 4.53
N SER A 79 -8.51 5.86 3.68
CA SER A 79 -9.72 5.11 4.05
C SER A 79 -9.45 4.11 5.17
N MET A 80 -8.27 3.47 5.19
CA MET A 80 -7.88 2.58 6.28
C MET A 80 -7.74 3.34 7.60
N GLN A 81 -7.12 4.52 7.58
CA GLN A 81 -7.00 5.39 8.74
C GLN A 81 -8.39 5.75 9.31
N ASP A 82 -9.30 6.22 8.45
CA ASP A 82 -10.67 6.54 8.85
C ASP A 82 -11.40 5.33 9.47
N LEU A 83 -11.21 4.13 8.91
CA LEU A 83 -11.80 2.91 9.45
C LEU A 83 -11.24 2.56 10.82
N VAL A 84 -9.95 2.79 11.07
CA VAL A 84 -9.31 2.55 12.38
C VAL A 84 -9.85 3.53 13.42
N GLU A 85 -9.83 4.83 13.12
CA GLU A 85 -10.27 5.90 14.01
C GLU A 85 -11.74 5.74 14.41
N ASN A 86 -12.61 5.35 13.47
CA ASN A 86 -14.05 5.22 13.71
C ASN A 86 -14.47 3.91 14.39
N SER A 87 -13.57 2.93 14.56
CA SER A 87 -13.93 1.57 14.99
C SER A 87 -13.45 1.17 16.38
N ASN A 88 -12.69 2.04 17.07
CA ASN A 88 -12.15 1.81 18.42
C ASN A 88 -11.53 0.41 18.57
N PHE A 89 -10.58 0.09 17.69
CA PHE A 89 -9.80 -1.15 17.74
C PHE A 89 -8.81 -1.12 18.89
N LYS A 90 -8.55 -2.28 19.49
CA LYS A 90 -7.37 -2.45 20.35
C LYS A 90 -6.13 -2.62 19.48
N ASP A 91 -4.97 -2.20 19.95
CA ASP A 91 -3.71 -2.32 19.22
C ASP A 91 -3.45 -3.75 18.72
N LYS A 92 -3.70 -4.75 19.58
CA LYS A 92 -3.59 -6.18 19.22
C LYS A 92 -4.51 -6.62 18.07
N GLU A 93 -5.61 -5.92 17.82
CA GLU A 93 -6.50 -6.23 16.70
C GLU A 93 -5.91 -5.71 15.38
N ILE A 94 -5.09 -4.66 15.40
CA ILE A 94 -4.56 -3.95 14.23
C ILE A 94 -3.04 -4.06 14.07
N GLU A 95 -2.37 -4.96 14.79
CA GLU A 95 -0.89 -5.13 14.71
C GLU A 95 -0.39 -5.41 13.29
N PHE A 96 -1.24 -6.00 12.44
CA PHE A 96 -0.92 -6.28 11.04
C PHE A 96 -0.80 -5.02 10.16
N LEU A 97 -1.12 -3.84 10.70
CA LEU A 97 -0.95 -2.53 10.06
C LEU A 97 0.35 -1.84 10.48
N ALA A 98 1.07 -2.36 11.47
CA ALA A 98 2.35 -1.85 11.96
C ALA A 98 3.52 -2.54 11.24
#